data_AF-A0A6F8YMM3-F1
#
_entry.id   AF-A0A6F8YMM3-F1
#
_cell.length_a   1.000
_cell.length_b   1.000
_cell.length_c   1.000
_cell.angle_alpha   90.00
_cell.angle_beta   90.00
_cell.angle_gamma   90.00
#
_symmetry.space_group_name_H-M   'P 1'
#
loop_
_entity.id
_entity.type
_entity.pdbx_description
1 polymer ?
#
loop_
_entity_poly.entity_id
_entity_poly.type
_entity_poly.pdbx_seq_one_letter_code
_entity_poly.pdbx_strand_id
1 'polypeptide(L)'
;MRLVSSRTRKQRLAIGAVAVLGLGGLSVIQALPASAAAGCSVTYTVTNSWNNGFQGEIAIRNVGDAWTSWNLTFSYANGQRVTQGWGGRFTQSGTQVTVANESWNGAVPNGGSVTPGFLGSHTGTNTNPTAFAVNGVACTGSPVTSNPTTGGPTSTPTTRPPTTPPRPRRRRTRRRRRPDRAPRTRTWVAVAT
;
A
#
# COMPACT_ATOMS: atom_id res chain seq x y z
N MET A 1 21.20 -56.15 21.15
CA MET A 1 20.54 -54.88 20.76
C MET A 1 19.04 -55.13 20.61
N ARG A 2 18.24 -54.11 20.89
CA ARG A 2 16.90 -54.20 21.51
C ARG A 2 15.82 -54.84 20.60
N LEU A 3 14.97 -55.64 21.23
CA LEU A 3 13.82 -56.36 20.67
C LEU A 3 12.82 -55.41 19.99
N VAL A 4 12.41 -55.80 18.77
CA VAL A 4 11.32 -55.24 17.97
C VAL A 4 9.99 -55.42 18.73
N SER A 5 9.38 -54.32 19.17
CA SER A 5 8.06 -54.32 19.80
C SER A 5 6.98 -54.05 18.74
N SER A 6 6.53 -55.11 18.07
CA SER A 6 5.31 -55.12 17.26
C SER A 6 4.07 -55.21 18.16
N ARG A 7 3.39 -54.08 18.37
CA ARG A 7 2.07 -54.07 19.03
C ARG A 7 0.96 -53.94 17.99
N THR A 8 0.64 -55.05 17.35
CA THR A 8 -0.63 -55.27 16.67
C THR A 8 -1.73 -55.43 17.73
N ARG A 9 -2.73 -54.54 17.77
CA ARG A 9 -3.98 -54.84 18.47
C ARG A 9 -5.18 -54.05 17.92
N LYS A 10 -5.91 -54.76 17.04
CA LYS A 10 -7.37 -54.85 16.93
C LYS A 10 -8.12 -53.69 16.28
N GLN A 11 -8.54 -54.00 15.04
CA GLN A 11 -9.60 -53.39 14.27
C GLN A 11 -10.85 -53.14 15.12
N ARG A 12 -11.38 -51.91 15.03
CA ARG A 12 -12.79 -51.61 15.30
C ARG A 12 -13.35 -50.92 14.07
N LEU A 13 -13.98 -51.72 13.22
CA LEU A 13 -15.02 -51.23 12.32
C LEU A 13 -16.20 -50.81 13.19
N ALA A 14 -16.57 -49.54 13.14
CA ALA A 14 -17.90 -49.08 13.49
C ALA A 14 -18.30 -48.03 12.46
N ILE A 15 -19.24 -48.47 11.62
CA ILE A 15 -20.00 -47.72 10.64
C ILE A 15 -20.80 -46.65 11.40
N GLY A 16 -20.72 -45.42 10.94
CA GLY A 16 -21.52 -44.30 11.42
C GLY A 16 -21.56 -43.22 10.36
N ALA A 17 -22.29 -43.48 9.27
CA ALA A 17 -22.62 -42.47 8.28
C ALA A 17 -23.56 -41.44 8.92
N VAL A 18 -23.04 -40.26 9.27
CA VAL A 18 -23.87 -39.11 9.60
C VAL A 18 -24.04 -38.31 8.31
N ALA A 19 -25.07 -38.65 7.54
CA ALA A 19 -25.58 -37.80 6.48
C ALA A 19 -26.41 -36.67 7.10
N VAL A 20 -25.79 -35.50 7.34
CA VAL A 20 -26.55 -34.28 7.63
C VAL A 20 -26.90 -33.62 6.30
N LEU A 21 -28.14 -33.83 5.85
CA LEU A 21 -28.77 -33.00 4.83
C LEU A 21 -29.15 -31.66 5.48
N GLY A 22 -28.18 -30.76 5.56
CA GLY A 22 -28.38 -29.36 5.89
C GLY A 22 -28.06 -28.50 4.67
N LEU A 23 -29.09 -28.02 3.98
CA LEU A 23 -28.97 -26.93 3.01
C LEU A 23 -28.63 -25.65 3.78
N GLY A 24 -27.34 -25.43 4.00
CA GLY A 24 -26.83 -24.25 4.67
C GLY A 24 -25.36 -24.10 4.32
N GLY A 25 -25.09 -23.45 3.19
CA GLY A 25 -23.74 -23.14 2.74
C GLY A 25 -23.02 -22.32 3.82
N LEU A 26 -22.17 -22.98 4.59
CA LEU A 26 -21.11 -22.32 5.35
C LEU A 26 -20.07 -21.89 4.33
N SER A 27 -20.36 -20.79 3.64
CA SER A 27 -19.34 -20.00 2.98
C SER A 27 -18.37 -19.56 4.07
N VAL A 28 -17.27 -20.28 4.21
CA VAL A 28 -16.12 -19.77 4.95
C VAL A 28 -15.64 -18.59 4.13
N ILE A 29 -16.14 -17.40 4.45
CA ILE A 29 -15.55 -16.15 3.98
C ILE A 29 -14.21 -16.12 4.69
N GLN A 30 -13.21 -16.75 4.08
CA GLN A 30 -11.83 -16.58 4.50
C GLN A 30 -11.59 -15.08 4.38
N ALA A 31 -11.49 -14.40 5.51
CA ALA A 31 -10.95 -13.07 5.56
C ALA A 31 -9.55 -13.19 4.98
N LEU A 32 -9.39 -12.83 3.70
CA LEU A 32 -8.08 -12.46 3.20
C LEU A 32 -7.59 -11.40 4.19
N PRO A 33 -6.39 -11.53 4.79
CA PRO A 33 -5.87 -10.46 5.60
C PRO A 33 -5.97 -9.21 4.71
N ALA A 34 -6.84 -8.28 5.11
CA ALA A 34 -6.84 -6.94 4.58
C ALA A 34 -5.54 -6.36 5.11
N SER A 35 -4.44 -6.72 4.44
CA SER A 35 -3.13 -6.17 4.67
C SER A 35 -3.28 -4.71 4.38
N ALA A 36 -3.59 -3.92 5.42
CA ALA A 36 -3.45 -2.48 5.41
C ALA A 36 -2.12 -2.23 4.73
N ALA A 37 -2.15 -1.59 3.55
CA ALA A 37 -0.98 -1.55 2.69
C ALA A 37 0.18 -1.03 3.53
N ALA A 38 1.13 -1.91 3.85
CA ALA A 38 2.38 -1.52 4.45
C ALA A 38 3.00 -0.70 3.34
N GLY A 39 2.88 0.62 3.49
CA GLY A 39 3.26 1.55 2.45
C GLY A 39 4.68 1.23 2.08
N CYS A 40 4.90 0.62 0.93
CA CYS A 40 6.23 0.31 0.43
C CYS A 40 6.29 0.65 -1.04
N SER A 41 7.47 1.14 -1.43
CA SER A 41 7.81 1.38 -2.82
C SER A 41 9.03 0.52 -3.13
N VAL A 42 8.95 -0.26 -4.20
CA VAL A 42 10.05 -1.09 -4.67
C VAL A 42 10.42 -0.67 -6.07
N THR A 43 11.69 -0.38 -6.28
CA THR A 43 12.27 -0.10 -7.59
C THR A 43 13.24 -1.20 -7.93
N TYR A 44 13.00 -1.90 -9.05
CA TYR A 44 13.89 -2.91 -9.58
C TYR A 44 14.65 -2.33 -10.77
N THR A 45 15.97 -2.43 -10.74
CA THR A 45 16.85 -1.93 -11.81
C THR A 45 17.81 -3.03 -12.23
N VAL A 46 17.99 -3.21 -13.54
CA VAL A 46 19.13 -3.98 -14.07
C VAL A 46 20.27 -2.99 -14.29
N THR A 47 21.30 -3.07 -13.45
CA THR A 47 22.43 -2.12 -13.48
C THR A 47 23.49 -2.50 -14.49
N ASN A 48 23.61 -3.79 -14.80
CA ASN A 48 24.49 -4.29 -15.85
C ASN A 48 23.91 -5.57 -16.48
N SER A 49 24.20 -5.84 -17.74
CA SER A 49 23.75 -7.05 -18.43
C SER A 49 24.82 -7.56 -19.39
N TRP A 50 24.94 -8.88 -19.48
CA TRP A 50 25.79 -9.60 -20.43
C TRP A 50 25.01 -10.80 -21.01
N ASN A 51 25.66 -11.62 -21.83
CA ASN A 51 25.02 -12.60 -22.72
C ASN A 51 23.86 -13.40 -22.08
N ASN A 52 24.15 -14.10 -20.98
CA ASN A 52 23.17 -14.95 -20.27
C ASN A 52 23.03 -14.56 -18.79
N GLY A 53 23.46 -13.35 -18.44
CA GLY A 53 23.42 -12.91 -17.06
C GLY A 53 23.29 -11.41 -16.91
N PHE A 54 22.89 -11.00 -15.73
CA PHE A 54 22.62 -9.62 -15.41
C PHE A 54 22.89 -9.34 -13.94
N GLN A 55 23.15 -8.07 -13.63
CA GLN A 55 23.22 -7.55 -12.29
C GLN A 55 21.93 -6.78 -12.02
N GLY A 56 21.22 -7.18 -10.97
CA GLY A 56 20.00 -6.54 -10.50
C GLY A 56 20.23 -5.81 -9.18
N GLU A 57 19.53 -4.71 -9.01
CA GLU A 57 19.45 -3.95 -7.78
C GLU A 57 17.99 -3.70 -7.43
N ILE A 58 17.63 -3.85 -6.17
CA ILE A 58 16.25 -3.67 -5.69
C ILE A 58 16.26 -2.65 -4.57
N ALA A 59 15.79 -1.44 -4.84
CA ALA A 59 15.60 -0.41 -3.82
C ALA A 59 14.23 -0.60 -3.17
N ILE A 60 14.22 -0.94 -1.88
CA ILE A 60 13.02 -1.13 -1.07
C ILE A 60 12.90 0.06 -0.12
N ARG A 61 11.87 0.87 -0.29
CA ARG A 61 11.58 2.03 0.57
C ARG A 61 10.35 1.75 1.43
N ASN A 62 10.50 1.98 2.73
CA ASN A 62 9.40 1.98 3.67
C ASN A 62 8.71 3.36 3.66
N VAL A 63 7.42 3.40 3.37
CA VAL A 63 6.56 4.60 3.42
C VAL A 63 5.38 4.42 4.39
N GLY A 64 5.45 3.43 5.27
CA GLY A 64 4.49 3.16 6.35
C GLY A 64 5.17 3.04 7.71
N ASP A 65 4.62 2.19 8.58
CA ASP A 65 5.19 1.95 9.91
C ASP A 65 6.61 1.38 9.84
N ALA A 66 7.45 1.72 10.83
CA ALA A 66 8.82 1.21 10.90
C ALA A 66 8.86 -0.32 10.94
N TRP A 67 9.75 -0.92 10.15
CA TRP A 67 9.95 -2.37 10.10
C TRP A 67 11.08 -2.78 11.05
N THR A 68 10.90 -3.90 11.75
CA THR A 68 11.97 -4.56 12.51
C THR A 68 12.71 -5.62 11.68
N SER A 69 12.05 -6.12 10.64
CA SER A 69 12.54 -7.08 9.66
C SER A 69 11.80 -6.88 8.34
N TRP A 70 12.42 -7.26 7.22
CA TRP A 70 11.78 -7.19 5.92
C TRP A 70 12.00 -8.48 5.13
N ASN A 71 10.96 -8.87 4.41
CA ASN A 71 10.96 -10.01 3.51
C ASN A 71 10.29 -9.61 2.20
N LEU A 72 11.09 -9.40 1.15
CA LEU A 72 10.61 -9.09 -0.17
C LEU A 72 10.27 -10.37 -0.93
N THR A 73 9.17 -10.36 -1.67
CA THR A 73 8.77 -11.43 -2.58
C THR A 73 8.38 -10.85 -3.93
N PHE A 74 8.81 -11.52 -5.00
CA PHE A 74 8.43 -11.22 -6.38
C PHE A 74 8.55 -12.47 -7.25
N SER A 75 8.05 -12.41 -8.48
CA SER A 75 8.10 -13.53 -9.41
C SER A 75 8.70 -13.14 -10.75
N TYR A 76 9.54 -14.00 -11.30
CA TYR A 76 10.07 -13.88 -12.65
C TYR A 76 9.11 -14.45 -13.71
N ALA A 77 9.00 -13.77 -14.85
CA ALA A 77 8.10 -14.17 -15.93
C ALA A 77 8.72 -15.14 -16.95
N ASN A 78 10.05 -15.13 -17.10
CA ASN A 78 10.75 -15.80 -18.19
C ASN A 78 11.82 -16.80 -17.72
N GLY A 79 11.62 -17.40 -16.55
CA GLY A 79 12.52 -18.43 -16.02
C GLY A 79 13.88 -17.90 -15.55
N GLN A 80 14.01 -16.60 -15.30
CA GLN A 80 15.23 -16.04 -14.74
C GLN A 80 15.58 -16.68 -13.39
N ARG A 81 16.88 -16.80 -13.11
CA ARG A 81 17.41 -17.40 -11.88
C ARG A 81 18.34 -16.43 -11.17
N VAL A 82 18.19 -16.31 -9.86
CA VAL A 82 19.19 -15.64 -9.02
C VAL A 82 20.36 -16.61 -8.83
N THR A 83 21.58 -16.16 -9.10
CA THR A 83 22.80 -16.98 -8.97
C THR A 83 23.62 -16.60 -7.75
N GLN A 84 23.65 -15.31 -7.38
CA GLN A 84 24.34 -14.80 -6.19
C GLN A 84 23.64 -13.53 -5.71
N GLY A 85 23.47 -13.36 -4.41
CA GLY A 85 22.88 -12.15 -3.82
C GLY A 85 23.75 -11.56 -2.72
N TRP A 86 23.52 -10.27 -2.42
CA TRP A 86 24.12 -9.56 -1.30
C TRP A 86 23.16 -8.51 -0.75
N GLY A 87 23.41 -8.05 0.48
CA GLY A 87 22.51 -7.13 1.17
C GLY A 87 21.16 -7.75 1.56
N GLY A 88 21.00 -9.07 1.38
CA GLY A 88 19.82 -9.85 1.70
C GLY A 88 20.05 -11.32 1.38
N ARG A 89 19.22 -12.19 1.97
CA ARG A 89 19.24 -13.64 1.78
C ARG A 89 18.25 -14.02 0.70
N PHE A 90 18.78 -14.34 -0.48
CA PHE A 90 18.00 -14.72 -1.64
C PHE A 90 17.69 -16.22 -1.64
N THR A 91 16.43 -16.55 -1.85
CA THR A 91 15.95 -17.92 -2.09
C THR A 91 14.99 -17.90 -3.27
N GLN A 92 14.95 -18.97 -4.05
CA GLN A 92 14.07 -19.05 -5.21
C GLN A 92 13.47 -20.45 -5.34
N SER A 93 12.15 -20.50 -5.53
CA SER A 93 11.40 -21.73 -5.82
C SER A 93 10.54 -21.50 -7.05
N GLY A 94 10.76 -22.30 -8.11
CA GLY A 94 10.11 -22.06 -9.40
C GLY A 94 10.40 -20.64 -9.90
N THR A 95 9.36 -19.86 -10.18
CA THR A 95 9.46 -18.45 -10.59
C THR A 95 9.54 -17.47 -9.41
N GLN A 96 9.18 -17.90 -8.21
CA GLN A 96 9.08 -17.03 -7.03
C GLN A 96 10.43 -16.85 -6.36
N VAL A 97 10.83 -15.60 -6.16
CA VAL A 97 12.03 -15.18 -5.42
C VAL A 97 11.60 -14.57 -4.10
N THR A 98 12.29 -14.95 -3.04
CA THR A 98 12.16 -14.39 -1.70
C THR A 98 13.50 -13.84 -1.24
N VAL A 99 13.51 -12.60 -0.77
CA VAL A 99 14.70 -11.91 -0.26
C VAL A 99 14.42 -11.47 1.17
N ALA A 100 15.04 -12.16 2.13
CA ALA A 100 14.94 -11.80 3.53
C ALA A 100 16.10 -10.87 3.95
N ASN A 101 15.88 -10.04 4.96
CA ASN A 101 16.93 -9.22 5.53
C ASN A 101 18.10 -10.07 6.08
N GLU A 102 19.29 -9.49 6.08
CA GLU A 102 20.40 -9.99 6.88
C GLU A 102 20.24 -9.60 8.35
N SER A 103 21.05 -10.20 9.23
CA SER A 103 21.00 -9.91 10.67
C SER A 103 21.27 -8.44 11.04
N TRP A 104 21.89 -7.67 10.14
CA TRP A 104 22.33 -6.29 10.38
C TRP A 104 21.46 -5.22 9.70
N ASN A 105 20.54 -5.58 8.79
CA ASN A 105 19.72 -4.60 8.04
C ASN A 105 18.21 -4.86 8.11
N GLY A 106 17.74 -5.57 9.14
CA GLY A 106 16.30 -5.81 9.32
C GLY A 106 15.49 -4.55 9.66
N ALA A 107 16.06 -3.65 10.46
CA ALA A 107 15.37 -2.46 10.92
C ALA A 107 15.34 -1.36 9.84
N VAL A 108 14.15 -0.94 9.42
CA VAL A 108 13.94 0.10 8.41
C VAL A 108 12.89 1.09 8.92
N PRO A 109 13.27 2.32 9.33
CA PRO A 109 12.32 3.32 9.82
C PRO A 109 11.39 3.78 8.69
N ASN A 110 10.31 4.48 9.05
CA ASN A 110 9.47 5.17 8.05
C ASN A 110 10.34 6.14 7.23
N GLY A 111 10.21 6.09 5.92
CA GLY A 111 11.00 6.87 4.97
C GLY A 111 12.37 6.27 4.66
N GLY A 112 12.82 5.27 5.42
CA GLY A 112 14.08 4.56 5.22
C GLY A 112 14.06 3.62 4.03
N SER A 113 15.26 3.24 3.58
CA SER A 113 15.44 2.35 2.43
C SER A 113 16.54 1.32 2.66
N VAL A 114 16.39 0.17 2.02
CA VAL A 114 17.42 -0.87 1.88
C VAL A 114 17.54 -1.27 0.42
N THR A 115 18.75 -1.61 0.00
CA THR A 115 19.04 -1.87 -1.40
C THR A 115 19.83 -3.17 -1.57
N PRO A 116 19.19 -4.35 -1.47
CA PRO A 116 19.82 -5.61 -1.85
C PRO A 116 20.13 -5.64 -3.36
N GLY A 117 21.22 -6.32 -3.71
CA GLY A 117 21.63 -6.54 -5.09
C GLY A 117 21.93 -8.01 -5.35
N PHE A 118 21.95 -8.40 -6.62
CA PHE A 118 22.18 -9.78 -7.01
C PHE A 118 22.71 -9.90 -8.44
N LEU A 119 23.33 -11.05 -8.74
CA LEU A 119 23.55 -11.54 -10.09
C LEU A 119 22.45 -12.55 -10.41
N GLY A 120 21.97 -12.50 -11.65
CA GLY A 120 21.01 -13.46 -12.18
C GLY A 120 21.40 -13.96 -13.56
N SER A 121 20.74 -15.03 -13.99
CA SER A 121 20.87 -15.62 -15.32
C SER A 121 19.52 -15.71 -16.04
N HIS A 122 19.56 -15.66 -17.37
CA HIS A 122 18.39 -15.82 -18.24
C HIS A 122 18.77 -16.60 -19.52
N THR A 123 17.78 -17.20 -20.17
CA THR A 123 17.95 -18.02 -21.39
C THR A 123 17.37 -17.34 -22.64
N GLY A 124 17.16 -16.03 -22.59
CA GLY A 124 16.50 -15.27 -23.65
C GLY A 124 15.88 -14.00 -23.10
N THR A 125 14.55 -13.89 -23.14
CA THR A 125 13.83 -12.73 -22.60
C THR A 125 14.12 -12.52 -21.11
N ASN A 126 14.40 -11.29 -20.71
CA ASN A 126 14.62 -10.89 -19.32
C ASN A 126 13.62 -9.78 -18.92
N THR A 127 12.33 -10.10 -18.86
CA THR A 127 11.32 -9.12 -18.44
C THR A 127 11.41 -8.86 -16.95
N ASN A 128 11.46 -7.57 -16.58
CA ASN A 128 11.47 -7.15 -15.19
C ASN A 128 10.17 -7.55 -14.45
N PRO A 129 10.26 -7.98 -13.19
CA PRO A 129 9.09 -8.17 -12.36
C PRO A 129 8.35 -6.84 -12.15
N THR A 130 7.02 -6.88 -12.14
CA THR A 130 6.16 -5.69 -11.95
C THR A 130 5.38 -5.72 -10.64
N ALA A 131 5.30 -6.87 -9.98
CA ALA A 131 4.60 -7.06 -8.72
C ALA A 131 5.59 -7.45 -7.62
N PHE A 132 5.58 -6.68 -6.55
CA PHE A 132 6.42 -6.87 -5.38
C PHE A 132 5.57 -6.85 -4.13
N ALA A 133 5.91 -7.67 -3.15
CA ALA A 133 5.33 -7.60 -1.83
C ALA A 133 6.42 -7.66 -0.76
N VAL A 134 6.32 -6.80 0.26
CA VAL A 134 7.20 -6.80 1.43
C VAL A 134 6.38 -7.23 2.63
N ASN A 135 6.88 -8.21 3.40
CA ASN A 135 6.21 -8.77 4.57
C ASN A 135 4.78 -9.28 4.26
N GLY A 136 4.58 -9.79 3.04
CA GLY A 136 3.28 -10.27 2.57
C GLY A 136 2.31 -9.18 2.11
N VAL A 137 2.73 -7.92 2.09
CA VAL A 137 1.92 -6.79 1.67
C VAL A 137 2.39 -6.24 0.33
N ALA A 138 1.48 -6.05 -0.62
CA ALA A 138 1.81 -5.56 -1.94
C ALA A 138 2.35 -4.12 -1.90
N CYS A 139 3.48 -3.88 -2.55
CA CYS A 139 4.08 -2.56 -2.69
C CYS A 139 3.49 -1.85 -3.91
N THR A 140 2.53 -0.95 -3.68
CA THR A 140 1.87 -0.17 -4.73
C THR A 140 2.43 1.26 -4.87
N GLY A 141 3.50 1.60 -4.13
CA GLY A 141 4.16 2.91 -4.22
C GLY A 141 3.35 4.08 -3.64
N SER A 142 2.15 3.84 -3.13
CA SER A 142 1.32 4.86 -2.48
C SER A 142 1.32 4.64 -0.96
N PRO A 143 1.65 5.67 -0.15
CA PRO A 143 1.42 5.59 1.29
C PRO A 143 -0.09 5.54 1.51
N VAL A 144 -0.62 4.39 1.95
CA VAL A 144 -1.89 4.44 2.67
C VAL A 144 -1.55 4.87 4.08
N THR A 145 -1.85 6.11 4.41
CA THR A 145 -1.90 6.53 5.81
C THR A 145 -3.00 5.70 6.45
N SER A 146 -2.64 4.64 7.16
CA SER A 146 -3.53 3.97 8.09
C SER A 146 -3.84 4.96 9.21
N ASN A 147 -4.81 5.85 8.99
CA ASN A 147 -5.47 6.45 10.13
C ASN A 147 -6.30 5.32 10.77
N PRO A 148 -6.01 4.88 12.01
CA PRO A 148 -6.88 3.92 12.66
C PRO A 148 -8.22 4.62 12.90
N THR A 149 -9.22 4.30 12.09
CA THR A 149 -10.61 4.64 12.40
C THR A 149 -11.05 3.73 13.53
N THR A 150 -10.62 4.06 14.75
CA THR A 150 -11.34 3.66 15.96
C THR A 150 -12.73 4.28 15.83
N GLY A 151 -13.77 3.44 15.84
CA GLY A 151 -15.14 3.84 15.62
C GLY A 151 -15.53 5.06 16.46
N GLY A 152 -15.75 6.19 15.79
CA GLY A 152 -16.51 7.31 16.34
C GLY A 152 -17.98 7.04 16.08
N PRO A 153 -18.87 7.15 17.09
CA PRO A 153 -20.29 6.91 16.89
C PRO A 153 -20.86 7.87 15.84
N THR A 154 -21.81 7.36 15.07
CA THR A 154 -22.73 8.10 14.22
C THR A 154 -23.12 9.43 14.87
N SER A 155 -22.50 10.53 14.45
CA SER A 155 -23.10 11.85 14.59
C SER A 155 -24.16 11.95 13.51
N THR A 156 -25.39 11.57 13.88
CA THR A 156 -26.62 11.90 13.17
C THR A 156 -26.54 13.35 12.66
N PRO A 157 -26.85 13.64 11.39
CA PRO A 157 -27.03 15.03 10.97
C PRO A 157 -28.25 15.57 11.71
N THR A 158 -28.03 16.36 12.77
CA THR A 158 -29.09 17.16 13.37
C THR A 158 -29.46 18.24 12.37
N THR A 159 -30.56 18.02 11.66
CA THR A 159 -31.18 18.97 10.75
C THR A 159 -31.58 20.21 11.55
N ARG A 160 -30.73 21.25 11.51
CA ARG A 160 -31.11 22.57 12.02
C ARG A 160 -32.23 23.10 11.12
N PRO A 161 -33.42 23.45 11.66
CA PRO A 161 -34.46 24.06 10.85
C PRO A 161 -33.96 25.41 10.30
N PRO A 162 -34.32 25.79 9.07
CA PRO A 162 -33.93 27.07 8.51
C PRO A 162 -34.62 28.20 9.28
N THR A 163 -33.85 28.97 10.05
CA THR A 163 -34.33 30.21 10.65
C THR A 163 -34.52 31.23 9.53
N THR A 164 -35.75 31.42 9.10
CA THR A 164 -36.16 32.47 8.16
C THR A 164 -35.86 33.85 8.75
N PRO A 165 -35.10 34.72 8.07
CA PRO A 165 -34.94 36.11 8.49
C PRO A 165 -36.27 36.88 8.26
N PRO A 166 -36.76 37.69 9.21
CA PRO A 166 -37.90 38.55 8.96
C PRO A 166 -37.52 39.67 7.98
N ARG A 167 -38.29 39.76 6.90
CA ARG A 167 -38.20 40.75 5.82
C ARG A 167 -38.40 42.18 6.35
N PRO A 168 -37.43 43.10 6.19
CA PRO A 168 -37.67 44.51 6.47
C PRO A 168 -38.58 45.15 5.43
N ARG A 169 -39.63 45.76 5.96
CA ARG A 169 -40.74 46.43 5.30
C ARG A 169 -40.26 47.60 4.43
N ARG A 170 -40.69 47.62 3.16
CA ARG A 170 -40.58 48.75 2.21
C ARG A 170 -41.00 50.06 2.90
N ARG A 171 -40.08 51.02 3.02
CA ARG A 171 -40.44 52.43 3.20
C ARG A 171 -40.17 53.19 1.92
N ARG A 172 -41.28 53.51 1.27
CA ARG A 172 -41.40 54.23 0.00
C ARG A 172 -41.43 55.72 0.33
N THR A 173 -40.35 56.46 0.07
CA THR A 173 -40.34 57.93 0.18
C THR A 173 -39.76 58.59 -1.06
N ARG A 174 -40.69 58.85 -1.98
CA ARG A 174 -40.92 60.14 -2.68
C ARG A 174 -39.71 60.89 -3.29
N ARG A 175 -39.59 60.72 -4.62
CA ARG A 175 -39.10 61.67 -5.64
C ARG A 175 -39.27 63.17 -5.29
N ARG A 176 -38.20 63.96 -5.46
CA ARG A 176 -38.18 65.33 -6.04
C ARG A 176 -36.79 65.54 -6.72
N ARG A 177 -36.70 65.49 -8.07
CA ARG A 177 -36.42 66.61 -9.03
C ARG A 177 -35.21 67.49 -8.60
N ARG A 178 -33.99 67.31 -9.15
CA ARG A 178 -33.31 67.99 -10.32
C ARG A 178 -33.12 69.53 -10.17
N PRO A 179 -32.17 70.24 -10.83
CA PRO A 179 -30.98 69.86 -11.64
C PRO A 179 -29.67 70.72 -11.42
N ASP A 180 -28.62 70.39 -12.19
CA ASP A 180 -27.47 71.20 -12.70
C ASP A 180 -26.47 71.93 -11.78
N ARG A 181 -25.16 71.64 -11.95
CA ARG A 181 -24.17 72.54 -12.59
C ARG A 181 -22.77 71.88 -12.70
N ALA A 182 -22.09 72.11 -13.83
CA ALA A 182 -20.80 71.54 -14.24
C ALA A 182 -19.58 72.44 -13.82
N PRO A 183 -18.37 72.36 -14.46
CA PRO A 183 -17.11 71.81 -13.92
C PRO A 183 -15.97 72.86 -13.78
N ARG A 184 -14.74 72.40 -13.42
CA ARG A 184 -13.37 73.01 -13.54
C ARG A 184 -12.60 72.89 -12.19
N THR A 185 -11.28 72.68 -12.06
CA THR A 185 -10.11 72.80 -12.96
C THR A 185 -8.92 72.04 -12.36
N ARG A 186 -7.97 71.63 -13.23
CA ARG A 186 -6.59 71.19 -12.93
C ARG A 186 -5.82 72.16 -12.03
N THR A 187 -4.88 71.65 -11.23
CA THR A 187 -3.55 72.27 -11.02
C THR A 187 -2.54 71.18 -10.64
N TRP A 188 -1.43 71.11 -11.39
CA TRP A 188 -0.23 70.34 -11.09
C TRP A 188 0.77 71.25 -10.37
N VAL A 189 1.50 70.76 -9.37
CA VAL A 189 2.85 71.25 -9.04
C VAL A 189 3.69 70.06 -8.55
N ALA A 190 4.76 69.77 -9.29
CA ALA A 190 5.92 69.01 -8.83
C ALA A 190 6.88 69.96 -8.08
N VAL A 191 7.71 69.44 -7.18
CA VAL A 191 9.16 69.71 -7.11
C VAL A 191 9.79 68.89 -5.99
N ALA A 192 11.02 68.47 -6.29
CA ALA A 192 11.90 67.55 -5.60
C ALA A 192 12.54 68.09 -4.31
N THR A 193 13.15 67.15 -3.57
CA THR A 193 14.46 67.27 -2.91
C THR A 193 15.19 65.95 -3.08
#